data_AF-A0A8H3H6A9-F1
#
_entry.id   AF-A0A8H3H6A9-F1
#
_cell.length_a   1.000
_cell.length_b   1.000
_cell.length_c   1.000
_cell.angle_alpha   90.00
_cell.angle_beta   90.00
_cell.angle_gamma   90.00
#
_symmetry.space_group_name_H-M   'P 1'
#
loop_
_entity.id
_entity.type
_entity.pdbx_description
1 polymer ?
#
loop_
_entity_poly.entity_id
_entity_poly.type
_entity_poly.pdbx_seq_one_letter_code
_entity_poly.pdbx_strand_id
1 'polypeptide(L)'
;MVAFVWNLALLALAAPALAMPAPNGTVELSKRAITSPSYNWADCQGYNFYQKSAVTAAAQEAVRLLQDGDTVGFNSYPHRYYNSENIPFQAGCNSPWYEFPILPNGKLFTGWSGPGTDRVVIGTWSGANAHLC
;
A
#
# COMPACT_ATOMS: atom_id res chain seq x y z
N MET A 1 -70.21 -28.42 -3.69
CA MET A 1 -68.95 -29.14 -3.44
C MET A 1 -68.09 -29.00 -4.68
N VAL A 2 -66.95 -28.34 -4.61
CA VAL A 2 -65.62 -28.67 -5.17
C VAL A 2 -64.77 -27.40 -4.99
N ALA A 3 -63.73 -27.51 -4.16
CA ALA A 3 -62.75 -26.47 -3.86
C ALA A 3 -61.79 -26.27 -5.04
N PHE A 4 -61.24 -25.06 -5.24
CA PHE A 4 -59.99 -24.93 -6.00
C PHE A 4 -59.18 -23.68 -5.60
N VAL A 5 -58.28 -23.94 -4.64
CA VAL A 5 -56.91 -23.44 -4.43
C VAL A 5 -56.58 -21.99 -4.85
N TRP A 6 -56.28 -21.16 -3.84
CA TRP A 6 -55.62 -19.86 -3.98
C TRP A 6 -54.18 -20.02 -4.50
N ASN A 7 -53.88 -19.39 -5.64
CA ASN A 7 -52.52 -19.16 -6.10
C ASN A 7 -52.05 -17.77 -5.62
N LEU A 8 -51.31 -17.73 -4.51
CA LEU A 8 -50.50 -16.58 -4.13
C LEU A 8 -49.20 -16.61 -4.95
N ALA A 9 -49.19 -15.96 -6.10
CA ALA A 9 -47.96 -15.70 -6.84
C ALA A 9 -47.20 -14.54 -6.17
N LEU A 10 -46.21 -14.88 -5.34
CA LEU A 10 -45.21 -13.93 -4.87
C LEU A 10 -44.27 -13.59 -6.03
N LEU A 11 -44.53 -12.46 -6.69
CA LEU A 11 -43.67 -11.90 -7.72
C LEU A 11 -42.48 -11.22 -7.04
N ALA A 12 -41.35 -11.93 -6.91
CA ALA A 12 -40.10 -11.32 -6.45
C ALA A 12 -39.57 -10.38 -7.53
N LEU A 13 -39.62 -9.07 -7.28
CA LEU A 13 -38.94 -8.05 -8.09
C LEU A 13 -37.43 -8.23 -7.90
N ALA A 14 -36.78 -8.92 -8.84
CA ALA A 14 -35.32 -8.89 -8.95
C ALA A 14 -34.91 -7.50 -9.47
N ALA A 15 -34.37 -6.66 -8.59
CA ALA A 15 -33.72 -5.43 -9.00
C ALA A 15 -32.43 -5.81 -9.76
N PRO A 16 -32.23 -5.37 -11.02
CA PRO A 16 -30.96 -5.55 -11.69
C PRO A 16 -29.93 -4.69 -10.94
N ALA A 17 -28.99 -5.34 -10.28
CA ALA A 17 -27.80 -4.68 -9.77
C ALA A 17 -27.03 -4.15 -10.98
N LEU A 18 -27.12 -2.84 -11.24
CA LEU A 18 -26.20 -2.18 -12.14
C LEU A 18 -24.82 -2.27 -11.50
N ALA A 19 -24.01 -3.20 -11.99
CA ALA A 19 -22.59 -3.24 -11.66
C ALA A 19 -22.01 -1.90 -12.09
N MET A 20 -21.69 -1.04 -11.12
CA MET A 20 -20.91 0.15 -11.37
C MET A 20 -19.58 -0.33 -11.97
N PRO A 21 -19.16 0.19 -13.14
CA PRO A 21 -17.85 -0.12 -13.65
C PRO A 21 -16.83 0.21 -12.56
N ALA A 22 -16.04 -0.78 -12.16
CA ALA A 22 -14.87 -0.53 -11.32
C ALA A 22 -14.10 0.62 -11.96
N PRO A 23 -13.71 1.66 -11.21
CA PRO A 23 -13.07 2.82 -11.79
C PRO A 23 -11.81 2.32 -12.50
N ASN A 24 -11.86 2.29 -13.83
CA ASN A 24 -10.73 1.96 -14.70
C ASN A 24 -9.77 3.16 -14.79
N GLY A 25 -9.66 3.90 -13.68
CA GLY A 25 -8.68 4.92 -13.49
C GLY A 25 -7.35 4.22 -13.41
N THR A 26 -6.64 4.14 -14.54
CA THR A 26 -5.21 4.41 -14.50
C THR A 26 -5.09 5.75 -13.80
N VAL A 27 -4.91 5.72 -12.48
CA VAL A 27 -4.48 6.91 -11.74
C VAL A 27 -3.15 7.22 -12.37
N GLU A 28 -3.13 8.11 -13.35
CA GLU A 28 -1.89 8.65 -13.89
C GLU A 28 -1.31 9.43 -12.73
N LEU A 29 -0.39 8.73 -12.07
CA LEU A 29 0.43 9.17 -10.97
C LEU A 29 1.36 10.22 -11.53
N SER A 30 0.83 11.41 -11.84
CA SER A 30 1.66 12.56 -12.13
C SER A 30 2.47 12.82 -10.87
N LYS A 31 3.62 12.15 -10.78
CA LYS A 31 4.65 12.41 -9.80
C LYS A 31 4.11 12.32 -8.36
N ARG A 32 3.83 11.09 -7.88
CA ARG A 32 3.93 10.78 -6.44
C ARG A 32 5.38 11.04 -6.04
N ALA A 33 5.71 12.30 -5.80
CA ALA A 33 7.07 12.77 -5.71
C ALA A 33 7.62 12.35 -4.35
N ILE A 34 8.09 11.11 -4.27
CA ILE A 34 9.09 10.75 -3.30
C ILE A 34 10.32 11.61 -3.64
N THR A 35 10.49 12.70 -2.90
CA THR A 35 11.64 13.59 -3.06
C THR A 35 12.82 12.96 -2.34
N SER A 36 13.41 11.92 -2.92
CA SER A 36 14.73 11.45 -2.51
C SER A 36 15.82 12.06 -3.39
N PRO A 37 16.96 12.47 -2.80
CA PRO A 37 18.14 12.84 -3.55
C PRO A 37 18.61 11.65 -4.40
N SER A 38 19.29 11.98 -5.49
CA SER A 38 19.68 11.12 -6.60
C SER A 38 20.38 9.80 -6.20
N TYR A 39 19.62 8.76 -5.87
CA TYR A 39 20.14 7.40 -5.74
C TYR A 39 19.47 6.48 -6.77
N ASN A 40 20.28 5.76 -7.55
CA ASN A 40 19.78 4.92 -8.67
C ASN A 40 19.39 3.50 -8.20
N TRP A 41 19.92 3.07 -7.05
CA TRP A 41 19.75 1.74 -6.47
C TRP A 41 20.10 1.78 -4.98
N ALA A 42 19.54 0.91 -4.13
CA ALA A 42 19.89 0.78 -2.71
C ALA A 42 20.60 -0.54 -2.42
N ASP A 43 21.70 -0.48 -1.66
CA ASP A 43 22.47 -1.64 -1.21
C ASP A 43 22.07 -2.04 0.21
N CYS A 44 21.51 -3.23 0.38
CA CYS A 44 21.30 -3.81 1.70
C CYS A 44 22.35 -4.90 1.95
N GLN A 45 23.47 -4.47 2.53
CA GLN A 45 24.59 -5.32 2.99
C GLN A 45 25.32 -6.10 1.88
N GLY A 46 25.26 -5.67 0.63
CA GLY A 46 25.94 -6.29 -0.51
C GLY A 46 25.20 -7.50 -1.11
N TYR A 47 24.06 -7.89 -0.53
CA TYR A 47 23.30 -9.06 -0.95
C TYR A 47 22.01 -8.72 -1.69
N ASN A 48 21.36 -7.61 -1.33
CA ASN A 48 20.15 -7.14 -2.00
C ASN A 48 20.38 -5.77 -2.62
N PHE A 49 20.26 -5.71 -3.95
CA PHE A 49 20.32 -4.48 -4.72
C PHE A 49 18.92 -4.12 -5.20
N TYR A 50 18.37 -3.03 -4.68
CA TYR A 50 17.05 -2.56 -5.06
C TYR A 50 17.15 -1.44 -6.05
N GLN A 51 16.52 -1.56 -7.21
CA GLN A 51 16.40 -0.44 -8.13
C GLN A 51 15.57 0.68 -7.49
N LYS A 52 15.82 1.94 -7.87
CA LYS A 52 15.02 3.08 -7.43
C LYS A 52 13.51 2.87 -7.61
N SER A 53 13.10 2.16 -8.67
CA SER A 53 11.71 1.81 -8.95
C SER A 53 11.11 0.91 -7.86
N ALA A 54 11.84 -0.09 -7.37
CA ALA A 54 11.40 -0.98 -6.30
C ALA A 54 11.24 -0.24 -4.97
N VAL A 55 12.21 0.62 -4.62
CA VAL A 55 12.15 1.47 -3.42
C VAL A 55 10.95 2.41 -3.50
N THR A 56 10.76 3.03 -4.66
CA THR A 56 9.64 3.95 -4.90
C THR A 56 8.30 3.23 -4.81
N ALA A 57 8.17 2.04 -5.42
CA ALA A 57 6.93 1.27 -5.40
C ALA A 57 6.56 0.81 -3.98
N ALA A 58 7.52 0.32 -3.20
CA ALA A 58 7.29 -0.09 -1.81
C ALA A 58 6.83 1.09 -0.95
N ALA A 59 7.48 2.25 -1.07
CA ALA A 59 7.10 3.45 -0.33
C ALA A 59 5.75 4.01 -0.77
N GLN A 60 5.40 3.93 -2.05
CA GLN A 60 4.08 4.32 -2.55
C GLN A 60 2.98 3.41 -2.01
N GLU A 61 3.23 2.10 -1.92
CA GLU A 61 2.27 1.16 -1.33
C GLU A 61 2.07 1.41 0.17
N ALA A 62 3.15 1.73 0.89
CA ALA A 62 3.05 2.16 2.29
C ALA A 62 2.16 3.40 2.44
N VAL A 63 2.35 4.44 1.62
CA VAL A 63 1.49 5.63 1.65
C VAL A 63 0.04 5.26 1.33
N ARG A 64 -0.22 4.41 0.32
CA ARG A 64 -1.57 3.99 -0.02
C ARG A 64 -2.27 3.32 1.16
N LEU A 65 -1.62 2.35 1.80
CA LEU A 65 -2.17 1.66 2.97
C LEU A 65 -2.44 2.61 4.13
N LEU A 66 -1.54 3.57 4.39
CA LEU A 66 -1.74 4.60 5.42
C LEU A 66 -2.94 5.52 5.12
N GLN A 67 -3.13 5.89 3.85
CA GLN A 67 -4.27 6.68 3.40
C GLN A 67 -5.60 5.94 3.60
N ASP A 68 -5.58 4.64 3.32
CA ASP A 68 -6.75 3.77 3.42
C ASP A 68 -7.03 3.36 4.89
N GLY A 69 -6.09 3.62 5.80
CA GLY A 69 -6.17 3.15 7.19
C GLY A 69 -5.97 1.64 7.34
N ASP A 70 -5.36 1.03 6.32
CA ASP A 70 -5.19 -0.42 6.19
C ASP A 70 -3.77 -0.87 6.51
N THR A 71 -3.62 -2.16 6.79
CA THR A 71 -2.32 -2.82 6.93
C THR A 71 -2.33 -4.23 6.32
N VAL A 72 -1.15 -4.76 6.02
CA VAL A 72 -0.94 -6.09 5.45
C VAL A 72 0.05 -6.92 6.25
N GLY A 73 -0.15 -8.24 6.21
CA GLY A 73 0.71 -9.21 6.87
C GLY A 73 0.54 -9.27 8.39
N PHE A 74 1.15 -10.28 8.99
CA PHE A 74 1.02 -10.55 10.43
C PHE A 74 1.52 -9.39 11.31
N ASN A 75 2.56 -8.68 10.87
CA ASN A 75 3.13 -7.54 11.59
C ASN A 75 2.41 -6.21 11.31
N SER A 76 1.31 -6.22 10.55
CA SER A 76 0.50 -5.02 10.25
C SER A 76 1.30 -3.88 9.60
N TYR A 77 1.93 -4.15 8.45
CA TYR A 77 2.65 -3.12 7.70
C TYR A 77 1.72 -2.27 6.84
N PRO A 78 2.00 -0.97 6.65
CA PRO A 78 3.06 -0.20 7.30
C PRO A 78 2.72 0.08 8.76
N HIS A 79 3.75 0.10 9.60
CA HIS A 79 3.61 0.50 11.00
C HIS A 79 4.67 1.52 11.38
N ARG A 80 4.47 2.13 12.55
CA ARG A 80 5.36 3.17 13.06
C ARG A 80 6.77 2.64 13.25
N TYR A 81 7.74 3.39 12.75
CA TYR A 81 9.17 3.19 12.97
C TYR A 81 9.67 4.21 13.99
N TYR A 82 10.28 3.74 15.08
CA TYR A 82 10.71 4.60 16.19
C TYR A 82 12.15 5.07 16.11
N ASN A 83 12.95 4.51 15.19
CA ASN A 83 14.37 4.85 15.01
C ASN A 83 15.20 4.75 16.29
N SER A 84 15.03 3.67 17.06
CA SER A 84 15.79 3.45 18.31
C SER A 84 17.29 3.23 18.06
N GLU A 85 17.63 2.88 16.83
CA GLU A 85 18.97 2.71 16.29
C GLU A 85 19.66 4.06 16.00
N ASN A 86 18.93 5.18 16.07
CA ASN A 86 19.41 6.53 15.77
C ASN A 86 20.00 6.67 14.36
N ILE A 87 19.35 6.07 13.36
CA ILE A 87 19.75 6.22 11.96
C ILE A 87 19.55 7.69 11.55
N PRO A 88 20.58 8.36 11.02
CA PRO A 88 20.45 9.73 10.55
C PRO A 88 19.64 9.76 9.25
N PHE A 89 18.50 10.45 9.27
CA PHE A 89 17.72 10.72 8.06
C PHE A 89 18.10 12.06 7.43
N GLN A 90 17.91 12.14 6.12
CA GLN A 90 18.10 13.36 5.34
C GLN A 90 17.15 14.50 5.76
N ALA A 91 17.53 15.73 5.44
CA ALA A 91 16.70 16.90 5.73
C ALA A 91 15.30 16.77 5.10
N GLY A 92 14.26 17.06 5.88
CA GLY A 92 12.85 16.91 5.48
C GLY A 92 12.19 15.61 5.95
N CYS A 93 12.96 14.63 6.40
CA CYS A 93 12.44 13.38 6.99
C CYS A 93 12.01 13.56 8.46
N ASN A 94 10.84 14.14 8.66
CA ASN A 94 10.30 14.39 9.99
C ASN A 94 9.45 13.23 10.51
N SER A 95 9.54 12.98 11.82
CA SER A 95 8.68 12.04 12.57
C SER A 95 7.21 12.52 12.59
N PRO A 96 6.20 11.63 12.59
CA PRO A 96 6.29 10.17 12.69
C PRO A 96 6.86 9.52 11.43
N TRP A 97 7.69 8.49 11.64
CA TRP A 97 8.17 7.62 10.56
C TRP A 97 7.39 6.32 10.53
N TYR A 98 7.31 5.71 9.35
CA TYR A 98 6.68 4.43 9.11
C TYR A 98 7.61 3.56 8.28
N GLU A 99 7.62 2.26 8.54
CA GLU A 99 8.39 1.29 7.77
C GLU A 99 7.48 0.37 6.95
N PHE A 100 7.99 -0.06 5.79
CA PHE A 100 7.33 -1.05 4.95
C PHE A 100 8.34 -2.00 4.31
N PRO A 101 8.04 -3.31 4.19
CA PRO A 101 8.96 -4.26 3.59
C PRO A 101 9.24 -3.98 2.11
N ILE A 102 10.51 -4.13 1.71
CA ILE A 102 10.91 -4.17 0.31
C ILE A 102 11.41 -5.58 -0.02
N LEU A 103 10.91 -6.15 -1.11
CA LEU A 103 11.27 -7.52 -1.51
C LEU A 103 12.21 -7.53 -2.72
N PRO A 104 13.12 -8.51 -2.81
CA PRO A 104 13.99 -8.68 -3.96
C PRO A 104 13.23 -8.80 -5.28
N ASN A 105 13.91 -8.49 -6.38
CA ASN A 105 13.34 -8.52 -7.74
C ASN A 105 12.16 -7.55 -7.97
N GLY A 106 12.00 -6.52 -7.14
CA GLY A 106 10.97 -5.50 -7.30
C GLY A 106 9.55 -5.96 -6.99
N LYS A 107 9.39 -7.09 -6.29
CA LYS A 107 8.08 -7.55 -5.84
C LYS A 107 7.54 -6.63 -4.75
N LEU A 108 6.24 -6.33 -4.80
CA LEU A 108 5.55 -5.65 -3.70
C LEU A 108 5.19 -6.66 -2.62
N PHE A 109 5.37 -6.26 -1.37
CA PHE A 109 4.95 -7.03 -0.22
C PHE A 109 3.43 -6.99 -0.06
N THR A 110 2.80 -8.17 -0.02
CA THR A 110 1.34 -8.31 0.09
C THR A 110 0.90 -8.87 1.44
N GLY A 111 1.84 -9.16 2.34
CA GLY A 111 1.56 -9.78 3.64
C GLY A 111 1.59 -11.31 3.67
N TRP A 112 1.53 -11.99 2.51
CA TRP A 112 1.46 -13.46 2.44
C TRP A 112 2.83 -14.12 2.48
N SER A 113 3.84 -13.45 1.94
CA SER A 113 5.24 -13.86 2.07
C SER A 113 5.81 -13.35 3.38
N GLY A 114 6.94 -13.91 3.83
CA GLY A 114 7.73 -13.27 4.88
C GLY A 114 8.18 -11.86 4.46
N PRO A 115 8.26 -10.88 5.37
CA PRO A 115 8.64 -9.50 5.05
C PRO A 115 10.14 -9.34 4.71
N GLY A 116 10.96 -10.38 4.88
CA GLY A 116 12.41 -10.26 4.75
C GLY A 116 12.99 -9.31 5.81
N THR A 117 14.22 -8.86 5.60
CA THR A 117 14.97 -7.99 6.53
C THR A 117 14.94 -6.52 6.14
N ASP A 118 14.69 -6.22 4.87
CA ASP A 118 14.92 -4.89 4.33
C ASP A 118 13.63 -4.07 4.35
N ARG A 119 13.76 -2.76 4.58
CA ARG A 119 12.64 -1.84 4.77
C ARG A 119 12.89 -0.56 3.99
N VAL A 120 11.81 0.04 3.50
CA VAL A 120 11.77 1.47 3.20
C VAL A 120 11.20 2.20 4.40
N VAL A 121 11.71 3.39 4.69
CA VAL A 121 11.17 4.25 5.74
C VAL A 121 10.55 5.47 5.08
N ILE A 122 9.33 5.82 5.46
CA ILE A 122 8.71 7.08 5.05
C ILE A 122 8.51 7.96 6.27
N GLY A 123 8.77 9.25 6.11
CA GLY A 123 8.49 10.26 7.12
C GLY A 123 7.02 10.65 7.15
N THR A 124 6.78 11.81 7.78
CA THR A 124 5.45 12.41 7.83
C THR A 124 4.86 12.48 6.42
N TRP A 125 3.60 12.06 6.31
CA TRP A 125 2.87 11.99 5.04
C TRP A 125 1.62 12.87 5.10
N SER A 126 1.20 13.38 3.95
CA SER A 126 -0.01 14.19 3.81
C SER A 126 -0.62 13.99 2.43
N GLY A 127 -1.85 13.50 2.39
CA GLY A 127 -2.45 13.03 1.15
C GLY A 127 -1.51 12.02 0.50
N ALA A 128 -1.20 12.21 -0.79
CA ALA A 128 -0.34 11.30 -1.55
C ALA A 128 1.17 11.60 -1.45
N ASN A 129 1.56 12.57 -0.61
CA ASN A 129 2.94 13.00 -0.45
C ASN A 129 3.55 12.40 0.81
N ALA A 130 4.75 11.83 0.67
CA ALA A 130 5.58 11.42 1.79
C ALA A 130 7.05 11.59 1.43
N HIS A 131 7.88 11.89 2.44
CA HIS A 131 9.32 11.86 2.29
C HIS A 131 9.81 10.43 2.43
N LEU A 132 10.58 9.93 1.47
CA LEU A 132 11.37 8.72 1.67
C LEU A 132 12.57 9.07 2.52
N CYS A 133 12.80 8.23 3.52
CA CYS A 133 13.85 8.28 4.51
C CYS A 133 14.60 6.95 4.42
#